data_AF-A0A372NMU6-F1
#
_entry.id   AF-A0A372NMU6-F1
#
_cell.length_a   1.000
_cell.length_b   1.000
_cell.length_c   1.000
_cell.angle_alpha   90.00
_cell.angle_beta   90.00
_cell.angle_gamma   90.00
#
_symmetry.space_group_name_H-M   'P 1'
#
loop_
_entity.id
_entity.type
_entity.pdbx_description
1 polymer ?
#
loop_
_entity_poly.entity_id
_entity_poly.type
_entity_poly.pdbx_seq_one_letter_code
_entity_poly.pdbx_strand_id
1 'polypeptide(L)'
;MTLSQTEILKLFNASVENSFEMFQSALHTVSKYEGKKYVSLGIAELALEELGKSYTLLSHYSKARKNVDWNQFWKDWRNHDLKASRGFFYEFFCTLRVEIRNPSDKILDNVIPRGKFSIEKELAFYVDIDRSTKKIHRPFKDISDEESFNRVLSLVGLLNPALRIKDWLNSTEPNSFKDALSDYANVTLTENVYQQDVQMIISRLKGSDEDYNRALDEVWGMFKSDNTFKER
;
A
#
# COMPACT_ATOMS: atom_id res chain seq x y z
N MET A 1 -3.23 13.96 -21.41
CA MET A 1 -3.56 12.62 -21.93
C MET A 1 -4.63 12.03 -21.04
N THR A 2 -5.72 11.55 -21.61
CA THR A 2 -6.83 10.89 -20.90
C THR A 2 -6.57 9.38 -20.86
N LEU A 3 -6.87 8.71 -19.75
CA LEU A 3 -6.75 7.25 -19.65
C LEU A 3 -8.14 6.60 -19.61
N SER A 4 -8.33 5.55 -20.40
CA SER A 4 -9.50 4.67 -20.33
C SER A 4 -9.42 3.74 -19.11
N GLN A 5 -10.56 3.17 -18.73
CA GLN A 5 -10.62 2.19 -17.62
C GLN A 5 -9.73 0.97 -17.87
N THR A 6 -9.66 0.50 -19.11
CA THR A 6 -8.78 -0.61 -19.53
C THR A 6 -7.30 -0.25 -19.39
N GLU A 7 -6.90 0.96 -19.76
CA GLU A 7 -5.53 1.44 -19.58
C GLU A 7 -5.17 1.57 -18.10
N ILE A 8 -6.08 2.09 -17.27
CA ILE A 8 -5.88 2.14 -15.82
C ILE A 8 -5.69 0.74 -15.25
N LEU A 9 -6.52 -0.23 -15.63
CA LEU A 9 -6.39 -1.61 -15.16
C LEU A 9 -5.05 -2.22 -15.56
N LYS A 10 -4.64 -2.02 -16.81
CA LYS A 10 -3.35 -2.51 -17.32
C LYS A 10 -2.18 -1.93 -16.53
N LEU A 11 -2.20 -0.61 -16.29
CA LEU A 11 -1.18 0.07 -15.49
C LEU A 11 -1.21 -0.37 -14.03
N PHE A 12 -2.40 -0.58 -13.47
CA PHE A 12 -2.58 -1.03 -12.09
C PHE A 12 -1.93 -2.40 -11.90
N ASN A 13 -2.26 -3.35 -12.79
CA ASN A 13 -1.69 -4.70 -12.77
C ASN A 13 -0.15 -4.66 -12.88
N ALA A 14 0.37 -3.90 -13.83
CA ALA A 14 1.81 -3.77 -14.03
C ALA A 14 2.51 -3.18 -12.79
N SER A 15 1.94 -2.15 -12.16
CA SER A 15 2.52 -1.56 -10.95
C SER A 15 2.49 -2.52 -9.75
N VAL A 16 1.42 -3.30 -9.57
CA VAL A 16 1.39 -4.33 -8.51
C VAL A 16 2.42 -5.43 -8.77
N GLU A 17 2.55 -5.88 -10.02
CA GLU A 17 3.55 -6.89 -10.42
C GLU A 17 4.98 -6.39 -10.22
N ASN A 18 5.29 -5.18 -10.68
CA ASN A 18 6.60 -4.56 -10.49
C ASN A 18 6.93 -4.40 -9.00
N SER A 19 5.97 -3.96 -8.18
CA SER A 19 6.15 -3.84 -6.74
C SER A 19 6.50 -5.18 -6.11
N PHE A 20 5.80 -6.25 -6.49
CA PHE A 20 6.05 -7.59 -5.96
C PHE A 20 7.43 -8.13 -6.35
N GLU A 21 7.83 -7.99 -7.61
CA GLU A 21 9.15 -8.41 -8.11
C GLU A 21 10.30 -7.64 -7.41
N MET A 22 10.11 -6.33 -7.21
CA MET A 22 11.07 -5.50 -6.46
C MET A 22 11.13 -5.90 -4.99
N PHE A 23 9.99 -6.18 -4.35
CA PHE A 23 9.97 -6.71 -2.99
C PHE A 23 10.73 -8.03 -2.88
N GLN A 24 10.51 -8.98 -3.78
CA GLN A 24 11.25 -10.26 -3.81
C GLN A 24 12.76 -10.03 -3.99
N SER A 25 13.13 -9.12 -4.88
CA SER A 25 14.53 -8.72 -5.11
C SER A 25 15.16 -8.09 -3.87
N ALA A 26 14.43 -7.21 -3.17
CA ALA A 26 14.86 -6.60 -1.91
C ALA A 26 15.06 -7.67 -0.84
N LEU A 27 14.09 -8.57 -0.66
CA LEU A 27 14.13 -9.65 0.32
C LEU A 27 15.29 -10.62 0.06
N HIS A 28 15.51 -10.98 -1.21
CA HIS A 28 16.65 -11.78 -1.61
C HIS A 28 17.97 -11.06 -1.28
N THR A 29 18.05 -9.76 -1.57
CA THR A 29 19.25 -8.95 -1.33
C THR A 29 19.63 -8.90 0.15
N VAL A 30 18.66 -8.62 1.05
CA VAL A 30 18.92 -8.51 2.49
C VAL A 30 19.19 -9.87 3.14
N SER A 31 18.63 -10.96 2.61
CA SER A 31 18.79 -12.30 3.21
C SER A 31 20.03 -13.05 2.74
N LYS A 32 20.58 -12.74 1.56
CA LYS A 32 21.67 -13.51 0.93
C LYS A 32 23.01 -12.78 0.87
N TYR A 33 23.03 -11.46 0.95
CA TYR A 33 24.25 -10.69 0.76
C TYR A 33 24.56 -9.81 1.97
N GLU A 34 25.55 -10.24 2.76
CA GLU A 34 26.05 -9.48 3.91
C GLU A 34 26.53 -8.08 3.48
N GLY A 35 26.21 -7.07 4.28
CA GLY A 35 26.58 -5.68 4.00
C GLY A 35 25.80 -5.00 2.85
N LYS A 36 24.76 -5.64 2.29
CA LYS A 36 23.91 -5.07 1.23
C LYS A 36 22.58 -4.48 1.71
N LYS A 37 22.42 -4.26 3.02
CA LYS A 37 21.21 -3.68 3.64
C LYS A 37 20.67 -2.44 2.92
N TYR A 38 21.54 -1.48 2.58
CA TYR A 38 21.14 -0.25 1.90
C TYR A 38 20.68 -0.42 0.45
N VAL A 39 21.25 -1.41 -0.25
CA VAL A 39 20.80 -1.74 -1.60
C VAL A 39 19.42 -2.37 -1.53
N SER A 40 19.21 -3.28 -0.58
CA SER A 40 17.89 -3.89 -0.34
C SER A 40 16.84 -2.82 0.01
N LEU A 41 17.15 -1.88 0.90
CA LEU A 41 16.25 -0.78 1.23
C LEU A 41 15.93 0.12 0.04
N GLY A 42 16.91 0.41 -0.82
CA GLY A 42 16.65 1.17 -2.04
C GLY A 42 15.72 0.45 -3.01
N ILE A 43 15.85 -0.88 -3.14
CA ILE A 43 14.92 -1.69 -3.94
C ILE A 43 13.53 -1.72 -3.29
N ALA A 44 13.45 -1.83 -1.96
CA ALA A 44 12.19 -1.80 -1.22
C ALA A 44 11.46 -0.45 -1.37
N GLU A 45 12.18 0.67 -1.43
CA GLU A 45 11.59 1.98 -1.70
C GLU A 45 11.00 2.06 -3.11
N LEU A 46 11.69 1.51 -4.12
CA LEU A 46 11.12 1.41 -5.47
C LEU A 46 9.87 0.52 -5.51
N ALA A 47 9.87 -0.58 -4.75
CA ALA A 47 8.69 -1.43 -4.60
C ALA A 47 7.51 -0.65 -4.00
N LEU A 48 7.76 0.18 -2.98
CA LEU A 48 6.76 1.02 -2.35
C LEU A 48 6.25 2.11 -3.31
N GLU A 49 7.12 2.71 -4.12
CA GLU A 49 6.71 3.67 -5.15
C GLU A 49 5.76 3.04 -6.17
N GLU A 50 6.07 1.84 -6.67
CA GLU A 50 5.19 1.09 -7.59
C GLU A 50 3.85 0.76 -6.93
N LEU A 51 3.85 0.39 -5.65
CA LEU A 51 2.63 0.18 -4.89
C LEU A 51 1.81 1.47 -4.74
N GLY A 52 2.47 2.60 -4.56
CA GLY A 52 1.85 3.92 -4.58
C GLY A 52 1.20 4.30 -5.91
N LYS A 53 1.83 3.94 -7.02
CA LYS A 53 1.27 4.09 -8.37
C LYS A 53 -0.01 3.26 -8.50
N SER A 54 0.01 2.00 -8.07
CA SER A 54 -1.18 1.14 -8.13
C SER A 54 -2.32 1.71 -7.29
N TYR A 55 -2.07 2.25 -6.10
CA TYR A 55 -3.12 2.90 -5.31
C TYR A 55 -3.71 4.15 -6.00
N THR A 56 -2.84 4.96 -6.61
CA THR A 56 -3.28 6.13 -7.40
C THR A 56 -4.19 5.70 -8.55
N LEU A 57 -3.82 4.64 -9.28
CA LEU A 57 -4.60 4.09 -10.38
C LEU A 57 -5.94 3.52 -9.89
N LEU A 58 -5.93 2.78 -8.78
CA LEU A 58 -7.14 2.26 -8.14
C LEU A 58 -8.12 3.40 -7.84
N SER A 59 -7.66 4.49 -7.23
CA SER A 59 -8.51 5.65 -6.88
C SER A 59 -9.11 6.41 -8.08
N HIS A 60 -8.66 6.12 -9.31
CA HIS A 60 -9.14 6.75 -10.55
C HIS A 60 -9.87 5.77 -11.48
N TYR A 61 -9.92 4.48 -11.14
CA TYR A 61 -10.51 3.44 -11.98
C TYR A 61 -11.98 3.69 -12.33
N SER A 62 -12.84 3.99 -11.36
CA SER A 62 -14.27 4.33 -11.59
C SER A 62 -14.42 5.67 -12.32
N LYS A 63 -13.49 6.60 -12.07
CA LYS A 63 -13.50 7.95 -12.62
C LYS A 63 -13.05 8.01 -14.08
N ALA A 64 -12.40 6.99 -14.61
CA ALA A 64 -12.01 6.90 -16.02
C ALA A 64 -13.21 7.05 -16.99
N ARG A 65 -14.40 6.68 -16.53
CA ARG A 65 -15.67 6.82 -17.25
C ARG A 65 -16.30 8.21 -17.14
N LYS A 66 -15.73 9.09 -16.31
CA LYS A 66 -16.18 10.45 -16.03
C LYS A 66 -15.18 11.43 -16.69
N ASN A 67 -15.63 12.63 -17.07
CA ASN A 67 -14.76 13.67 -17.64
C ASN A 67 -13.84 14.23 -16.55
N VAL A 68 -12.74 13.53 -16.25
CA VAL A 68 -11.74 13.89 -15.22
C VAL A 68 -10.66 14.78 -15.81
N ASP A 69 -10.23 15.77 -15.04
CA ASP A 69 -9.01 16.51 -15.33
C ASP A 69 -7.77 15.67 -15.01
N TRP A 70 -7.15 15.13 -16.05
CA TRP A 70 -5.94 14.32 -15.95
C TRP A 70 -4.68 15.11 -15.63
N ASN A 71 -4.71 16.45 -15.64
CA ASN A 71 -3.53 17.26 -15.38
C ASN A 71 -3.00 17.05 -13.96
N GLN A 72 -3.90 17.03 -12.97
CA GLN A 72 -3.51 16.77 -11.58
C GLN A 72 -2.99 15.33 -11.41
N PHE A 73 -3.62 14.36 -12.07
CA PHE A 73 -3.12 12.98 -12.08
C PHE A 73 -1.67 12.90 -12.59
N TRP A 74 -1.35 13.51 -13.73
CA TRP A 74 0.01 13.47 -14.30
C TRP A 74 1.02 14.31 -13.50
N LYS A 75 0.56 15.33 -12.78
CA LYS A 75 1.39 16.07 -11.82
C LYS A 75 1.77 15.17 -10.66
N ASP A 76 0.80 14.48 -10.06
CA ASP A 76 1.01 13.57 -8.95
C ASP A 76 1.84 12.35 -9.35
N TRP A 77 1.61 11.80 -10.54
CA TRP A 77 2.33 10.65 -11.09
C TRP A 77 3.85 10.85 -11.17
N ARG A 78 4.28 12.11 -11.38
CA ARG A 78 5.71 12.48 -11.47
C ARG A 78 6.35 12.77 -10.11
N ASN A 79 5.57 12.80 -9.04
CA ASN A 79 6.07 13.07 -7.69
C ASN A 79 6.42 11.75 -6.97
N HIS A 80 7.71 11.49 -6.78
CA HIS A 80 8.23 10.26 -6.16
C HIS A 80 7.75 10.09 -4.72
N ASP A 81 7.94 11.11 -3.88
CA ASP A 81 7.56 11.09 -2.46
C ASP A 81 6.05 10.85 -2.28
N LEU A 82 5.25 11.47 -3.15
CA LEU A 82 3.80 11.30 -3.13
C LEU A 82 3.39 9.87 -3.51
N LYS A 83 4.06 9.26 -4.50
CA LYS A 83 3.82 7.86 -4.86
C LYS A 83 4.19 6.95 -3.69
N ALA A 84 5.40 7.02 -3.16
CA ALA A 84 5.83 6.19 -2.03
C ALA A 84 4.85 6.31 -0.84
N SER A 85 4.46 7.54 -0.49
CA SER A 85 3.49 7.79 0.58
C SER A 85 2.13 7.12 0.34
N ARG A 86 1.66 7.07 -0.92
CA ARG A 86 0.39 6.42 -1.29
C ARG A 86 0.42 4.91 -1.14
N GLY A 87 1.59 4.27 -1.16
CA GLY A 87 1.71 2.83 -0.91
C GLY A 87 1.18 2.43 0.48
N PHE A 88 1.35 3.30 1.49
CA PHE A 88 0.81 3.08 2.83
C PHE A 88 -0.72 3.14 2.91
N PHE A 89 -1.41 3.67 1.91
CA PHE A 89 -2.88 3.74 1.95
C PHE A 89 -3.54 2.37 1.75
N TYR A 90 -2.78 1.35 1.35
CA TYR A 90 -3.26 -0.04 1.38
C TYR A 90 -3.60 -0.53 2.79
N GLU A 91 -3.11 0.13 3.84
CA GLU A 91 -3.50 -0.19 5.22
C GLU A 91 -4.96 0.15 5.54
N PHE A 92 -5.61 1.00 4.72
CA PHE A 92 -7.07 1.19 4.81
C PHE A 92 -7.85 -0.05 4.32
N PHE A 93 -7.21 -1.02 3.68
CA PHE A 93 -7.84 -2.29 3.29
C PHE A 93 -7.50 -3.43 4.25
N CYS A 94 -6.32 -3.40 4.87
CA CYS A 94 -5.91 -4.44 5.81
C CYS A 94 -4.91 -3.89 6.82
N THR A 95 -5.12 -4.15 8.11
CA THR A 95 -4.18 -3.77 9.16
C THR A 95 -3.07 -4.80 9.37
N LEU A 96 -2.76 -5.62 8.36
CA LEU A 96 -1.77 -6.69 8.54
C LEU A 96 -0.40 -6.07 8.85
N ARG A 97 -0.07 -6.09 10.13
CA ARG A 97 1.19 -5.63 10.66
C ARG A 97 2.02 -6.87 10.96
N VAL A 98 3.07 -7.07 10.19
CA VAL A 98 4.03 -8.16 10.44
C VAL A 98 4.86 -7.76 11.65
N GLU A 99 4.44 -8.18 12.83
CA GLU A 99 5.22 -8.06 14.06
C GLU A 99 6.14 -9.29 14.16
N ILE A 100 7.43 -9.12 13.85
CA ILE A 100 8.42 -10.16 14.14
C ILE A 100 8.69 -10.11 15.65
N ARG A 101 8.15 -11.08 16.38
CA ARG A 101 8.45 -11.25 17.80
C ARG A 101 9.88 -11.75 17.95
N ASN A 102 10.76 -10.95 18.53
CA ASN A 102 12.05 -11.41 19.01
C ASN A 102 11.87 -11.96 20.44
N PRO A 103 12.07 -13.27 20.69
CA PRO A 103 11.89 -13.87 22.02
C PRO A 103 12.80 -13.27 23.10
N SER A 104 13.82 -12.52 22.69
CA SER A 104 14.89 -11.99 23.53
C SER A 104 14.65 -10.55 23.98
N ASP A 105 13.72 -9.83 23.35
CA ASP A 105 13.49 -8.40 23.64
C ASP A 105 11.99 -8.09 23.84
N LYS A 106 11.57 -8.12 25.11
CA LYS A 106 10.19 -7.81 25.57
C LYS A 106 9.81 -6.33 25.44
N ILE A 107 10.74 -5.44 25.08
CA ILE A 107 10.45 -4.01 24.91
C ILE A 107 9.65 -3.79 23.62
N LEU A 108 9.89 -4.60 22.59
CA LEU A 108 9.19 -4.50 21.31
C LEU A 108 7.68 -4.84 21.41
N ASP A 109 7.27 -5.63 22.41
CA ASP A 109 5.85 -5.97 22.66
C ASP A 109 5.02 -4.78 23.21
N ASN A 110 5.67 -3.74 23.74
CA ASN A 110 4.99 -2.70 24.53
C ASN A 110 5.00 -1.29 23.90
N VAL A 111 5.66 -1.08 22.75
CA VAL A 111 6.02 0.28 22.30
C VAL A 111 5.02 0.93 21.35
N ILE A 112 4.03 0.22 20.79
CA ILE A 112 3.27 0.81 19.67
C ILE A 112 1.82 1.16 20.03
N PRO A 113 1.55 2.41 20.47
CA PRO A 113 0.19 2.83 20.78
C PRO A 113 -0.68 2.81 19.53
N ARG A 114 -1.84 2.15 19.64
CA ARG A 114 -2.96 2.25 18.70
C ARG A 114 -3.31 3.73 18.52
N GLY A 115 -3.21 4.26 17.31
CA GLY A 115 -3.72 5.60 16.97
C GLY A 115 -2.76 6.55 16.24
N LYS A 116 -1.52 6.16 15.93
CA LYS A 116 -0.65 6.91 15.01
C LYS A 116 -0.03 5.97 13.99
N PHE A 117 0.16 6.44 12.74
CA PHE A 117 1.15 5.86 11.84
C PHE A 117 2.42 5.69 12.67
N SER A 118 3.00 4.48 12.73
CA SER A 118 4.15 4.30 13.60
C SER A 118 5.24 5.27 13.18
N ILE A 119 6.04 5.73 14.13
CA ILE A 119 7.22 6.55 13.85
C ILE A 119 8.11 5.85 12.79
N GLU A 120 8.03 4.52 12.66
CA GLU A 120 8.69 3.74 11.60
C GLU A 120 8.16 4.03 10.19
N LYS A 121 6.90 4.48 10.04
CA LYS A 121 6.29 4.94 8.77
C LYS A 121 6.68 6.37 8.43
N GLU A 122 6.95 7.23 9.43
CA GLU A 122 7.64 8.51 9.22
C GLU A 122 9.14 8.30 8.89
N LEU A 123 9.71 7.16 9.30
CA LEU A 123 11.06 6.69 8.98
C LEU A 123 11.12 5.73 7.78
N ALA A 124 10.00 5.56 7.06
CA ALA A 124 9.85 4.58 5.99
C ALA A 124 11.01 4.66 4.99
N PHE A 125 11.81 3.60 4.99
CA PHE A 125 12.80 3.22 3.97
C PHE A 125 13.81 4.28 3.51
N TYR A 126 14.07 5.33 4.28
CA TYR A 126 14.91 6.44 3.81
C TYR A 126 16.33 6.01 3.42
N VAL A 127 16.50 5.91 2.12
CA VAL A 127 17.71 6.28 1.41
C VAL A 127 17.38 7.66 0.82
N ASP A 128 17.91 8.72 1.43
CA ASP A 128 17.58 10.10 1.03
C ASP A 128 18.10 10.34 -0.40
N ILE A 129 17.20 10.56 -1.36
CA ILE A 129 17.59 10.91 -2.73
C ILE A 129 17.81 12.41 -2.75
N ASP A 130 19.08 12.82 -2.73
CA ASP A 130 19.43 14.22 -2.89
C ASP A 130 18.86 14.74 -4.21
N ARG A 131 17.90 15.66 -4.10
CA ARG A 131 17.13 16.15 -5.23
C ARG A 131 17.99 16.87 -6.27
N SER A 132 19.15 17.41 -5.87
CA SER A 132 20.11 18.13 -6.71
C SER A 132 21.10 17.19 -7.39
N THR A 133 21.56 16.15 -6.70
CA THR A 133 22.60 15.23 -7.24
C THR A 133 22.05 13.89 -7.72
N LYS A 134 20.77 13.60 -7.43
CA LYS A 134 20.11 12.29 -7.62
C LYS A 134 20.83 11.13 -6.92
N LYS A 135 21.74 11.44 -5.99
CA LYS A 135 22.47 10.42 -5.23
C LYS A 135 21.60 9.88 -4.11
N ILE A 136 21.72 8.58 -3.93
CA ILE A 136 21.08 7.82 -2.86
C ILE A 136 21.99 7.91 -1.62
N HIS A 137 21.54 8.61 -0.57
CA HIS A 137 22.28 8.78 0.68
C HIS A 137 21.86 7.76 1.72
N ARG A 138 22.85 7.21 2.42
CA ARG A 138 22.61 6.34 3.58
C ARG A 138 21.85 7.14 4.66
N PRO A 139 20.92 6.52 5.39
CA PRO A 139 20.26 7.17 6.51
C PRO A 139 21.29 7.72 7.51
N PHE A 140 20.99 8.87 8.10
CA PHE A 140 21.88 9.57 9.06
C PHE A 140 22.24 8.72 10.29
N LYS A 141 21.40 7.74 10.64
CA LYS A 141 21.70 6.69 11.63
C LYS A 141 21.86 5.36 10.92
N ASP A 142 22.97 4.67 11.18
CA ASP A 142 23.15 3.29 10.74
C ASP A 142 22.07 2.41 11.39
N ILE A 143 21.49 1.51 10.60
CA ILE A 143 20.48 0.55 11.07
C ILE A 143 21.09 -0.86 11.08
N SER A 144 20.63 -1.75 11.95
CA SER A 144 21.09 -3.15 11.94
C SER A 144 20.59 -3.90 10.69
N ASP A 145 21.24 -5.02 10.35
CA ASP A 145 20.76 -5.90 9.27
C ASP A 145 19.39 -6.52 9.59
N GLU A 146 19.13 -6.82 10.86
CA GLU A 146 17.82 -7.28 11.37
C GLU A 146 16.73 -6.23 11.12
N GLU A 147 17.00 -4.97 11.46
CA GLU A 147 16.06 -3.87 11.21
C GLU A 147 15.82 -3.67 9.71
N SER A 148 16.87 -3.78 8.88
CA SER A 148 16.72 -3.73 7.42
C SER A 148 15.85 -4.87 6.90
N PHE A 149 16.01 -6.09 7.42
CA PHE A 149 15.21 -7.24 7.04
C PHE A 149 13.74 -7.04 7.44
N ASN A 150 13.49 -6.58 8.67
CA ASN A 150 12.15 -6.31 9.19
C ASN A 150 11.42 -5.26 8.34
N ARG A 151 12.11 -4.18 7.97
CA ARG A 151 11.58 -3.16 7.07
C ARG A 151 11.16 -3.76 5.73
N VAL A 152 12.05 -4.49 5.07
CA VAL A 152 11.72 -5.13 3.78
C VAL A 152 10.51 -6.04 3.91
N LEU A 153 10.44 -6.84 4.98
CA LEU A 153 9.34 -7.75 5.23
C LEU A 153 8.01 -7.02 5.50
N SER A 154 8.05 -5.81 6.07
CA SER A 154 6.84 -5.02 6.33
C SER A 154 6.04 -4.68 5.07
N LEU A 155 6.68 -4.67 3.88
CA LEU A 155 5.99 -4.49 2.59
C LEU A 155 4.95 -5.58 2.31
N VAL A 156 5.09 -6.78 2.90
CA VAL A 156 4.09 -7.86 2.77
C VAL A 156 2.71 -7.40 3.25
N GLY A 157 2.66 -6.61 4.32
CA GLY A 157 1.41 -6.08 4.86
C GLY A 157 0.66 -5.18 3.87
N LEU A 158 1.40 -4.46 3.02
CA LEU A 158 0.85 -3.57 2.00
C LEU A 158 0.57 -4.29 0.68
N LEU A 159 1.42 -5.27 0.31
CA LEU A 159 1.27 -6.07 -0.90
C LEU A 159 0.07 -7.02 -0.83
N ASN A 160 -0.21 -7.60 0.34
CA ASN A 160 -1.31 -8.54 0.52
C ASN A 160 -2.68 -7.97 0.08
N PRO A 161 -3.14 -6.81 0.59
CA PRO A 161 -4.37 -6.22 0.11
C PRO A 161 -4.30 -5.79 -1.37
N ALA A 162 -3.14 -5.34 -1.86
CA ALA A 162 -2.98 -4.95 -3.25
C ALA A 162 -3.15 -6.12 -4.23
N LEU A 163 -2.59 -7.28 -3.92
CA LEU A 163 -2.76 -8.51 -4.70
C LEU A 163 -4.21 -8.99 -4.70
N ARG A 164 -4.88 -8.97 -3.54
CA ARG A 164 -6.32 -9.33 -3.47
C ARG A 164 -7.20 -8.40 -4.31
N ILE A 165 -6.94 -7.09 -4.26
CA ILE A 165 -7.64 -6.11 -5.10
C ILE A 165 -7.35 -6.34 -6.58
N LYS A 166 -6.10 -6.70 -6.94
CA LYS A 166 -5.75 -7.08 -8.31
C LYS A 166 -6.60 -8.25 -8.79
N ASP A 167 -6.74 -9.30 -7.99
CA ASP A 167 -7.56 -10.46 -8.36
C ASP A 167 -9.02 -10.07 -8.57
N TRP A 168 -9.58 -9.23 -7.68
CA TRP A 168 -10.94 -8.70 -7.83
C TRP A 168 -11.15 -7.82 -9.07
N LEU A 169 -10.19 -6.97 -9.43
CA LEU A 169 -10.32 -6.13 -10.62
C LEU A 169 -10.23 -6.95 -11.92
N ASN A 170 -9.51 -8.07 -11.91
CA ASN A 170 -9.33 -8.96 -13.07
C ASN A 170 -10.36 -10.11 -13.14
N SER A 171 -11.21 -10.27 -12.12
CA SER A 171 -12.23 -11.31 -12.10
C SER A 171 -13.47 -10.95 -12.95
N THR A 172 -14.42 -11.87 -13.00
CA THR A 172 -15.75 -11.69 -13.62
C THR A 172 -16.70 -10.85 -12.77
N GLU A 173 -16.22 -10.20 -11.72
CA GLU A 173 -17.04 -9.34 -10.86
C GLU A 173 -17.65 -8.18 -11.66
N PRO A 174 -18.89 -7.74 -11.31
CA PRO A 174 -19.55 -6.63 -11.98
C PRO A 174 -18.78 -5.32 -11.86
N ASN A 175 -19.03 -4.40 -12.80
CA ASN A 175 -18.39 -3.07 -12.75
C ASN A 175 -18.73 -2.30 -11.48
N SER A 176 -19.95 -2.44 -10.93
CA SER A 176 -20.33 -1.82 -9.65
C SER A 176 -19.45 -2.29 -8.48
N PHE A 177 -19.10 -3.59 -8.44
CA PHE A 177 -18.18 -4.13 -7.45
C PHE A 177 -16.79 -3.47 -7.57
N LYS A 178 -16.27 -3.39 -8.79
CA LYS A 178 -14.95 -2.80 -9.06
C LYS A 178 -14.92 -1.29 -8.81
N ASP A 179 -16.04 -0.60 -9.08
CA ASP A 179 -16.20 0.83 -8.78
C ASP A 179 -16.16 1.10 -7.29
N ALA A 180 -16.78 0.25 -6.46
CA ALA A 180 -16.74 0.41 -5.00
C ALA A 180 -15.31 0.38 -4.45
N LEU A 181 -14.44 -0.52 -4.96
CA LEU A 181 -13.03 -0.56 -4.58
C LEU A 181 -12.31 0.74 -4.95
N SER A 182 -12.60 1.27 -6.13
CA SER A 182 -12.03 2.51 -6.65
C SER A 182 -12.50 3.73 -5.86
N ASP A 183 -13.80 3.84 -5.59
CA ASP A 183 -14.43 4.95 -4.88
C ASP A 183 -13.99 4.95 -3.41
N TYR A 184 -13.88 3.78 -2.79
CA TYR A 184 -13.28 3.64 -1.45
C TYR A 184 -11.84 4.16 -1.41
N ALA A 185 -10.98 3.70 -2.33
CA ALA A 185 -9.60 4.17 -2.43
C ALA A 185 -9.52 5.67 -2.76
N ASN A 186 -10.52 6.22 -3.43
CA ASN A 186 -10.57 7.66 -3.71
C ASN A 186 -10.90 8.48 -2.48
N VAL A 187 -11.87 8.05 -1.68
CA VAL A 187 -12.23 8.69 -0.41
C VAL A 187 -11.01 8.73 0.51
N THR A 188 -10.36 7.59 0.72
CA THR A 188 -9.19 7.51 1.62
C THR A 188 -8.06 8.41 1.16
N LEU A 189 -7.88 8.59 -0.16
CA LEU A 189 -6.83 9.42 -0.73
C LEU A 189 -7.12 10.93 -0.70
N THR A 190 -8.39 11.33 -0.74
CA THR A 190 -8.77 12.74 -0.97
C THR A 190 -9.39 13.42 0.25
N GLU A 191 -9.88 12.64 1.21
CA GLU A 191 -10.45 13.16 2.45
C GLU A 191 -9.45 13.05 3.61
N ASN A 192 -9.61 13.92 4.61
CA ASN A 192 -8.83 13.83 5.84
C ASN A 192 -9.41 12.74 6.74
N VAL A 193 -8.99 11.50 6.52
CA VAL A 193 -9.46 10.31 7.24
C VAL A 193 -8.31 9.51 7.83
N TYR A 194 -8.63 8.72 8.86
CA TYR A 194 -7.71 7.85 9.57
C TYR A 194 -8.20 6.40 9.56
N GLN A 195 -7.34 5.45 9.92
CA GLN A 195 -7.68 4.02 9.91
C GLN A 195 -8.89 3.66 10.79
N GLN A 196 -9.12 4.39 11.88
CA GLN A 196 -10.31 4.20 12.71
C GLN A 196 -11.62 4.58 12.00
N ASP A 197 -11.55 5.35 10.91
CA ASP A 197 -12.70 5.86 10.18
C ASP A 197 -13.19 4.88 9.10
N VAL A 198 -12.50 3.75 8.87
CA VAL A 198 -12.81 2.76 7.81
C VAL A 198 -14.29 2.34 7.84
N GLN A 199 -14.82 2.02 9.02
CA GLN A 199 -16.21 1.61 9.15
C GLN A 199 -17.18 2.72 8.75
N MET A 200 -16.89 3.97 9.16
CA MET A 200 -17.71 5.13 8.81
C MET A 200 -17.68 5.38 7.30
N ILE A 201 -16.50 5.29 6.67
CA ILE A 201 -16.34 5.45 5.23
C ILE A 201 -17.18 4.40 4.48
N ILE A 202 -17.07 3.13 4.87
CA ILE A 202 -17.83 2.03 4.27
C ILE A 202 -19.33 2.27 4.41
N SER A 203 -19.82 2.56 5.63
CA SER A 203 -21.24 2.84 5.86
C SER A 203 -21.76 4.02 5.03
N ARG A 204 -20.94 5.06 4.83
CA ARG A 204 -21.31 6.24 4.05
C ARG A 204 -21.35 5.96 2.54
N LEU A 205 -20.48 5.09 2.04
CA LEU A 205 -20.42 4.75 0.61
C LEU A 205 -21.53 3.77 0.20
N LYS A 206 -22.06 2.97 1.13
CA LYS A 206 -23.14 2.04 0.83
C LYS A 206 -24.40 2.75 0.35
N GLY A 207 -25.07 2.12 -0.61
CA GLY A 207 -26.31 2.62 -1.23
C GLY A 207 -27.29 1.48 -1.50
N SER A 208 -28.03 1.58 -2.61
CA SER A 208 -29.00 0.55 -3.04
C SER A 208 -28.43 -0.53 -3.96
N ASP A 209 -27.20 -0.37 -4.46
CA ASP A 209 -26.54 -1.34 -5.36
C ASP A 209 -25.92 -2.48 -4.53
N GLU A 210 -26.44 -3.70 -4.70
CA GLU A 210 -26.03 -4.88 -3.94
C GLU A 210 -24.58 -5.29 -4.22
N ASP A 211 -24.12 -5.23 -5.47
CA ASP A 211 -22.75 -5.60 -5.85
C ASP A 211 -21.72 -4.59 -5.35
N TYR A 212 -22.07 -3.30 -5.41
CA TYR A 212 -21.27 -2.22 -4.82
C TYR A 212 -21.14 -2.40 -3.30
N ASN A 213 -22.26 -2.66 -2.61
CA ASN A 213 -22.27 -2.88 -1.17
C ASN A 213 -21.47 -4.13 -0.77
N ARG A 214 -21.58 -5.21 -1.55
CA ARG A 214 -20.82 -6.46 -1.34
C ARG A 214 -19.32 -6.24 -1.41
N ALA A 215 -18.83 -5.44 -2.36
CA ALA A 215 -17.41 -5.08 -2.42
C ALA A 215 -16.94 -4.36 -1.15
N LEU A 216 -17.75 -3.43 -0.63
CA LEU A 216 -17.40 -2.72 0.61
C LEU A 216 -17.43 -3.65 1.83
N ASP A 217 -18.30 -4.65 1.86
CA ASP A 217 -18.30 -5.69 2.89
C ASP A 217 -17.05 -6.57 2.83
N GLU A 218 -16.58 -6.91 1.63
CA GLU A 218 -15.30 -7.60 1.43
C GLU A 218 -14.10 -6.77 1.91
N VAL A 219 -14.08 -5.46 1.63
CA VAL A 219 -13.07 -4.53 2.17
C VAL A 219 -13.12 -4.54 3.71
N TRP A 220 -14.30 -4.50 4.31
CA TRP A 220 -14.45 -4.58 5.75
C TRP A 220 -13.95 -5.91 6.32
N GLY A 221 -14.22 -7.02 5.62
CA GLY A 221 -13.75 -8.34 5.98
C GLY A 221 -12.22 -8.47 5.94
N MET A 222 -11.54 -7.77 5.03
CA MET A 222 -10.07 -7.71 5.04
C MET A 222 -9.49 -6.90 6.20
N PHE A 223 -10.23 -5.89 6.68
CA PHE A 223 -9.82 -5.06 7.80
C PHE A 223 -10.08 -5.74 9.15
N LYS A 224 -11.18 -6.49 9.24
CA LYS A 224 -11.47 -7.36 10.39
C LYS A 224 -10.68 -8.65 10.27
N SER A 225 -9.53 -8.74 10.93
CA SER A 225 -8.97 -10.05 11.27
C SER A 225 -10.02 -10.77 12.10
N ASP A 226 -10.64 -11.80 11.54
CA ASP A 226 -11.58 -12.63 12.29
C ASP A 226 -10.88 -13.12 13.58
N ASN A 227 -11.37 -12.64 14.72
CA ASN A 227 -11.14 -13.26 16.03
C ASN A 227 -11.91 -14.60 16.14
N THR A 228 -11.94 -15.38 15.06
CA THR A 228 -12.39 -16.77 15.04
C THR A 228 -11.26 -17.67 14.57
N PHE A 229 -10.13 -17.63 15.27
CA PHE A 229 -9.53 -18.90 15.70
C PHE A 229 -10.49 -19.52 16.72
N LYS A 230 -11.61 -20.08 16.25
CA LYS A 230 -12.24 -21.17 16.98
C LYS A 230 -11.30 -22.35 16.80
N GLU A 231 -10.65 -22.72 17.88
CA GLU A 231 -10.04 -24.03 18.04
C GLU A 231 -10.99 -25.08 17.44
N ARG A 232 -10.50 -25.78 16.41
CA ARG A 232 -11.00 -27.07 15.99
C ARG A 232 -9.83 -28.03 16.07
#